data_AF-A0A356BGW0-F1
#
_entry.id   AF-A0A356BGW0-F1
#
_cell.length_a   1.000
_cell.length_b   1.000
_cell.length_c   1.000
_cell.angle_alpha   90.00
_cell.angle_beta   90.00
_cell.angle_gamma   90.00
#
_symmetry.space_group_name_H-M   'P 1'
#
loop_
_entity.id
_entity.type
_entity.pdbx_description
1 polymer ?
#
loop_
_entity_poly.entity_id
_entity_poly.type
_entity_poly.pdbx_seq_one_letter_code
_entity_poly.pdbx_strand_id
1 'polypeptide(L)'
;MHTLLSLPRQANYERLLYWANGFLAASAAVLLATVLMCYPFEQWFSLPQLIVGHLSMLASATMVKISYVGRCIALYALKREVR
;
A
#
# COMPACT_ATOMS: atom_id res chain seq x y z
N MET A 1 -2.10 -2.31 -37.35
CA MET A 1 -0.85 -2.94 -36.86
C MET A 1 -0.31 -2.26 -35.58
N HIS A 2 -1.16 -1.68 -34.71
CA HIS A 2 -0.76 -1.04 -33.44
C HIS A 2 -1.19 -1.84 -32.19
N THR A 3 -2.02 -2.88 -32.36
CA THR A 3 -2.69 -3.61 -31.26
C THR A 3 -1.86 -4.74 -30.65
N LEU A 4 -0.84 -5.24 -31.33
CA LEU A 4 -0.03 -6.37 -30.82
C LEU A 4 1.03 -5.92 -29.80
N LEU A 5 1.45 -4.65 -29.85
CA LEU A 5 2.43 -4.07 -28.93
C LEU A 5 1.81 -3.69 -27.57
N SER A 6 0.47 -3.58 -27.50
CA SER A 6 -0.23 -3.24 -26.26
C SER A 6 -0.50 -4.43 -25.34
N LEU A 7 -0.52 -5.67 -25.85
CA LEU A 7 -0.88 -6.84 -25.03
C LEU A 7 0.10 -7.14 -23.89
N PRO A 8 1.43 -7.23 -24.13
CA PRO A 8 2.38 -7.46 -23.03
C PRO A 8 2.42 -6.28 -22.05
N ARG A 9 2.21 -5.06 -22.57
CA ARG A 9 2.15 -3.84 -21.76
C ARG A 9 0.95 -3.85 -20.81
N GLN A 10 -0.22 -4.27 -21.27
CA GLN A 10 -1.44 -4.37 -20.45
C GLN A 10 -1.31 -5.43 -19.35
N ALA A 11 -0.77 -6.62 -19.66
CA ALA A 11 -0.54 -7.68 -18.67
C ALA A 11 0.43 -7.25 -17.54
N ASN A 12 1.46 -6.48 -17.88
CA ASN A 12 2.39 -5.94 -16.88
C ASN A 12 1.71 -4.96 -15.92
N TYR A 13 0.81 -4.11 -16.41
CA TYR A 13 0.09 -3.17 -15.56
C TYR A 13 -1.01 -3.84 -14.72
N GLU A 14 -1.65 -4.91 -15.20
CA GLU A 14 -2.57 -5.70 -14.37
C GLU A 14 -1.83 -6.39 -13.22
N ARG A 15 -0.65 -6.95 -13.48
CA ARG A 15 0.21 -7.53 -12.44
C ARG A 15 0.66 -6.46 -11.43
N LEU A 16 1.03 -5.28 -11.91
CA LEU A 16 1.36 -4.13 -11.06
C LEU A 16 0.15 -3.69 -10.21
N LEU A 17 -1.06 -3.69 -10.78
CA LEU A 17 -2.31 -3.41 -10.06
C LEU A 17 -2.57 -4.43 -8.94
N TYR A 18 -2.36 -5.71 -9.23
CA TYR A 18 -2.55 -6.78 -8.25
C TYR A 18 -1.58 -6.64 -7.08
N TRP A 19 -0.29 -6.39 -7.37
CA TRP A 19 0.72 -6.12 -6.36
C TRP A 19 0.46 -4.82 -5.59
N ALA A 20 0.07 -3.74 -6.27
CA ALA A 20 -0.25 -2.47 -5.64
C ALA A 20 -1.44 -2.60 -4.68
N ASN A 21 -2.48 -3.35 -5.07
CA ASN A 21 -3.63 -3.61 -4.21
C ASN A 21 -3.27 -4.50 -3.01
N GLY A 22 -2.44 -5.53 -3.23
CA GLY A 22 -1.91 -6.37 -2.14
C GLY A 22 -1.07 -5.58 -1.15
N PHE A 23 -0.17 -4.71 -1.64
CA PHE A 23 0.64 -3.82 -0.81
C PHE A 23 -0.21 -2.79 -0.06
N LEU A 24 -1.25 -2.25 -0.69
CA LEU A 24 -2.19 -1.32 -0.05
C LEU A 24 -2.90 -2.01 1.13
N ALA A 25 -3.41 -3.22 0.92
CA ALA A 25 -4.07 -4.00 1.97
C ALA A 25 -3.11 -4.38 3.10
N ALA A 26 -1.90 -4.85 2.76
CA ALA A 26 -0.88 -5.21 3.74
C ALA A 26 -0.43 -4.00 4.58
N SER A 27 -0.15 -2.87 3.94
CA SER A 27 0.26 -1.64 4.64
C SER A 27 -0.87 -1.05 5.49
N ALA A 28 -2.12 -1.14 5.05
CA ALA A 28 -3.28 -0.78 5.86
C ALA A 28 -3.43 -1.69 7.10
N ALA A 29 -3.21 -3.01 6.95
CA ALA A 29 -3.24 -3.95 8.06
C ALA A 29 -2.11 -3.68 9.08
N VAL A 30 -0.90 -3.40 8.61
CA VAL A 30 0.25 -3.03 9.47
C VAL A 30 -0.01 -1.71 10.20
N LEU A 31 -0.63 -0.73 9.52
CA LEU A 31 -1.04 0.53 10.15
C LEU A 31 -2.08 0.31 11.25
N LEU A 32 -3.10 -0.51 10.99
CA LEU A 32 -4.11 -0.88 12.00
C LEU A 32 -3.49 -1.60 13.19
N ALA A 33 -2.59 -2.56 12.94
CA ALA A 33 -1.90 -3.31 13.98
C ALA A 33 -1.02 -2.39 14.86
N THR A 34 -0.30 -1.46 14.25
CA THR A 34 0.53 -0.49 14.99
C THR A 34 -0.32 0.50 15.79
N VAL A 35 -1.47 0.94 15.26
CA VAL A 35 -2.43 1.80 15.99
C VAL A 35 -3.00 1.07 17.20
N LEU A 36 -3.42 -0.19 17.03
CA LEU A 36 -3.90 -1.02 18.14
C LEU A 36 -2.79 -1.27 19.17
N MET A 37 -1.55 -1.50 18.75
CA MET A 37 -0.45 -1.72 19.68
C MET A 37 -0.11 -0.46 20.49
N CYS A 38 -0.09 0.71 19.86
CA CYS A 38 0.31 1.97 20.49
C CYS A 38 -0.77 2.64 21.33
N TYR A 39 -2.06 2.39 21.09
CA TYR A 39 -3.15 3.05 21.84
C TYR A 39 -3.79 2.11 22.86
N PRO A 40 -4.57 1.08 22.48
CA PRO A 40 -5.24 0.25 23.48
C PRO A 40 -4.29 -0.66 24.28
N PHE A 41 -3.13 -1.04 23.73
CA PHE A 41 -2.19 -1.92 24.41
C PHE A 41 -0.93 -1.22 24.95
N GLU A 42 -0.93 0.11 25.04
CA GLU A 42 0.25 0.87 25.49
C GLU A 42 0.79 0.42 26.85
N GLN A 43 -0.10 -0.04 27.72
CA GLN A 43 0.22 -0.49 29.08
C GLN A 43 1.04 -1.79 29.13
N TRP A 44 1.10 -2.54 28.04
CA TRP A 44 1.79 -3.83 27.96
C TRP A 44 3.19 -3.73 27.35
N PHE A 45 3.56 -2.55 26.83
CA PHE A 45 4.80 -2.36 26.08
C PHE A 45 5.73 -1.33 26.73
N SER A 46 7.04 -1.53 26.51
CA SER A 46 8.07 -0.64 27.04
C SER A 46 8.14 0.65 26.23
N LEU A 47 8.49 1.78 26.85
CA LEU A 47 8.71 3.05 26.14
C LEU A 47 9.53 2.94 24.83
N PRO A 48 10.69 2.23 24.78
CA PRO A 48 11.43 2.07 23.54
C PRO A 48 10.68 1.29 22.44
N GLN A 49 9.84 0.32 22.82
CA GLN A 49 9.00 -0.42 21.87
C GLN A 49 7.88 0.47 21.31
N LEU A 50 7.29 1.33 22.13
CA LEU A 50 6.30 2.32 21.68
C LEU A 50 6.89 3.32 20.67
N ILE A 51 8.12 3.79 20.92
CA ILE A 51 8.81 4.71 20.00
C ILE A 51 9.00 4.04 18.63
N VAL A 52 9.54 2.81 18.60
CA VAL A 52 9.71 2.06 17.35
C VAL A 52 8.35 1.80 16.68
N GLY A 53 7.32 1.47 17.46
CA GLY A 53 5.94 1.32 17.00
C GLY A 53 5.43 2.56 16.27
N HIS A 54 5.59 3.75 16.87
CA HIS A 54 5.18 5.01 16.24
C HIS A 54 5.99 5.34 14.97
N LEU A 55 7.30 5.09 14.95
CA LEU A 55 8.09 5.27 13.73
C LEU A 55 7.64 4.31 12.62
N SER A 56 7.35 3.05 12.97
CA SER A 56 6.85 2.08 12.00
C SER A 56 5.45 2.43 11.48
N MET A 57 4.59 3.03 12.32
CA MET A 57 3.29 3.56 11.92
C MET A 57 3.44 4.66 10.87
N LEU A 58 4.37 5.59 11.09
CA LEU A 58 4.67 6.67 10.13
C LEU A 58 5.17 6.11 8.79
N ALA A 59 6.09 5.15 8.83
CA ALA A 59 6.59 4.46 7.64
C ALA A 59 5.49 3.66 6.91
N SER A 60 4.59 3.02 7.65
CA SER A 60 3.46 2.30 7.07
C SER A 60 2.49 3.26 6.38
N ALA A 61 2.18 4.40 7.01
CA ALA A 61 1.30 5.42 6.45
C ALA A 61 1.84 6.00 5.13
N THR A 62 3.16 6.24 5.04
CA THR A 62 3.78 6.69 3.78
C THR A 62 3.74 5.59 2.72
N MET A 63 3.95 4.33 3.09
CA MET A 63 3.87 3.20 2.17
C MET A 63 2.46 3.02 1.59
N VAL A 64 1.40 3.13 2.40
CA VAL A 64 -0.01 3.14 1.93
C VAL A 64 -0.20 4.19 0.84
N LYS A 65 0.31 5.41 1.07
CA LYS A 65 0.18 6.53 0.14
C LYS A 65 0.89 6.26 -1.19
N ILE A 66 2.09 5.69 -1.15
CA ILE A 66 2.86 5.29 -2.34
C ILE A 66 2.12 4.18 -3.12
N SER A 67 1.61 3.16 -2.43
CA SER A 67 0.84 2.07 -3.04
C SER A 67 -0.43 2.59 -3.72
N TYR A 68 -1.12 3.55 -3.09
CA TYR A 68 -2.31 4.18 -3.68
C TYR A 68 -1.97 4.96 -4.96
N VAL A 69 -0.91 5.75 -4.97
CA VAL A 69 -0.45 6.45 -6.17
C VAL A 69 -0.09 5.46 -7.29
N GLY A 70 0.57 4.35 -6.95
CA GLY A 70 0.86 3.26 -7.90
C GLY A 70 -0.42 2.66 -8.52
N ARG A 71 -1.46 2.42 -7.71
CA ARG A 71 -2.78 1.98 -8.19
C ARG A 71 -3.39 3.00 -9.15
N CYS A 72 -3.32 4.29 -8.85
CA CYS A 72 -3.83 5.35 -9.73
C CYS A 72 -3.07 5.41 -11.06
N ILE A 73 -1.73 5.32 -11.05
CA ILE A 73 -0.91 5.30 -12.27
C ILE A 73 -1.24 4.08 -13.14
N ALA A 74 -1.41 2.91 -12.52
CA ALA A 74 -1.77 1.71 -13.25
C ALA A 74 -3.19 1.78 -13.84
N LEU A 75 -4.19 2.26 -13.08
CA LEU A 75 -5.54 2.47 -13.61
C LEU A 75 -5.57 3.50 -14.75
N TYR A 76 -4.81 4.59 -14.62
CA TYR A 76 -4.63 5.59 -15.68
C TYR A 76 -4.01 4.97 -16.93
N ALA A 77 -2.96 4.15 -16.79
CA ALA A 77 -2.33 3.45 -17.90
C ALA A 77 -3.26 2.44 -18.59
N LEU A 78 -4.19 1.82 -17.84
CA LEU A 78 -5.22 0.93 -18.39
C LEU A 78 -6.44 1.65 -18.98
N LYS A 79 -6.53 2.98 -18.90
CA LYS A 79 -7.73 3.77 -19.24
C LYS A 79 -9.00 3.27 -18.50
N ARG A 80 -8.83 2.73 -17.30
CA ARG A 80 -9.96 2.35 -16.43
C ARG A 80 -10.26 3.49 -15.46
N GLU A 81 -11.52 3.63 -15.09
CA GLU A 81 -11.94 4.65 -14.12
C GLU A 81 -11.20 4.47 -12.79
N VAL A 82 -10.62 5.56 -12.29
CA VAL A 82 -10.01 5.61 -10.95
C VAL A 82 -11.15 5.81 -9.95
N ARG A 83 -11.51 4.74 -9.21
CA ARG A 83 -12.45 4.78 -8.07
C ARG A 83 -11.73 4.53 -6.75
#